data_AF-A0A7J4I895-F1
#
_entry.id   AF-A0A7J4I895-F1
#
_cell.length_a   1.000
_cell.length_b   1.000
_cell.length_c   1.000
_cell.angle_alpha   90.00
_cell.angle_beta   90.00
_cell.angle_gamma   90.00
#
_symmetry.space_group_name_H-M   'P 1'
#
loop_
_entity.id
_entity.type
_entity.pdbx_description
1 polymer ?
#
loop_
_entity_poly.entity_id
_entity_poly.type
_entity_poly.pdbx_seq_one_letter_code
_entity_poly.pdbx_strand_id
1 'polypeptide(L)' 'MAATPKGISKIKLDLVVERSVYDDYMRWCSKHGFSANVLVEKFMRETAAKP' A
#
# COMPACT_ATOMS: atom_id res chain seq x y z
N MET A 1 24.76 -20.15 -2.70
CA MET A 1 23.43 -20.21 -2.07
C MET A 1 22.61 -19.06 -2.63
N ALA A 2 21.56 -19.36 -3.39
CA ALA A 2 20.68 -18.32 -3.96
C ALA A 2 20.01 -17.56 -2.81
N ALA A 3 20.11 -16.23 -2.83
CA ALA A 3 19.44 -15.36 -1.88
C ALA A 3 17.93 -15.60 -1.98
N THR A 4 17.39 -16.42 -1.08
CA THR A 4 15.95 -16.54 -0.90
C THR A 4 15.50 -15.19 -0.37
N PRO A 5 14.69 -14.40 -1.11
CA PRO A 5 14.19 -13.14 -0.59
C PRO A 5 13.48 -13.46 0.73
N LYS A 6 13.79 -12.70 1.79
CA LYS A 6 13.11 -12.82 3.09
C LYS A 6 11.62 -12.97 2.79
N GLY A 7 11.05 -14.11 3.19
CA GLY A 7 9.70 -14.50 2.81
C GLY A 7 8.72 -13.33 2.99
N ILE A 8 7.79 -13.18 2.05
CA ILE A 8 6.82 -12.07 2.07
C ILE A 8 6.10 -12.07 3.43
N SER A 9 6.51 -11.17 4.32
CA SER A 9 5.86 -10.96 5.60
C SER A 9 4.59 -10.16 5.36
N LYS A 10 3.49 -10.86 5.09
CA LYS A 10 2.18 -10.23 4.96
C LYS A 10 1.69 -9.79 6.33
N ILE A 11 1.65 -8.48 6.56
CA ILE A 11 1.03 -7.88 7.74
C ILE A 11 -0.38 -7.49 7.36
N LYS A 12 -1.38 -8.00 8.08
CA LYS A 12 -2.78 -7.57 7.89
C LYS A 12 -2.94 -6.20 8.57
N LEU A 13 -3.25 -5.18 7.78
CA LEU A 13 -3.59 -3.85 8.27
C LEU A 13 -5.11 -3.70 8.25
N ASP A 14 -5.70 -3.43 9.40
CA ASP A 14 -7.10 -3.05 9.52
C ASP A 14 -7.14 -1.54 9.77
N LEU A 15 -7.47 -0.77 8.73
CA LEU A 15 -7.49 0.69 8.77
C LEU A 15 -8.93 1.18 8.72
N VAL A 16 -9.29 2.03 9.67
CA VAL A 16 -10.54 2.79 9.62
C VAL A 16 -10.27 4.08 8.86
N VAL A 17 -10.64 4.11 7.59
CA VAL A 17 -10.47 5.26 6.70
C VAL A 17 -11.82 5.92 6.46
N GLU A 18 -11.84 7.25 6.40
CA GLU A 18 -13.04 7.98 6.02
C GLU A 18 -13.46 7.63 4.58
N ARG A 19 -14.77 7.46 4.37
CA ARG A 19 -15.32 6.99 3.10
C ARG A 19 -14.99 7.91 1.92
N SER A 20 -15.01 9.22 2.14
CA SER A 20 -14.65 10.26 1.16
C SER A 20 -13.24 10.04 0.61
N VAL A 21 -12.27 9.88 1.51
CA VAL A 21 -10.86 9.63 1.19
C VAL A 21 -10.68 8.30 0.48
N TYR A 22 -11.42 7.26 0.90
CA TYR A 22 -11.36 5.95 0.25
C TYR A 22 -11.90 5.98 -1.19
N ASP A 23 -12.98 6.70 -1.44
CA ASP A 23 -13.56 6.85 -2.78
C ASP A 23 -12.61 7.59 -3.73
N ASP A 24 -12.01 8.70 -3.29
CA ASP A 24 -11.01 9.42 -4.08
C ASP A 24 -9.75 8.57 -4.33
N TYR A 25 -9.33 7.83 -3.32
CA TYR A 25 -8.23 6.89 -3.42
C TYR A 25 -8.51 5.77 -4.43
N MET A 26 -9.72 5.21 -4.42
CA MET A 26 -10.13 4.17 -5.37
C MET A 26 -10.19 4.69 -6.80
N ARG A 27 -10.70 5.91 -7.01
CA ARG A 27 -10.71 6.57 -8.33
C ARG A 27 -9.29 6.77 -8.86
N TRP A 28 -8.37 7.18 -8.00
CA TRP A 28 -6.96 7.34 -8.36
C TRP A 28 -6.32 5.99 -8.72
N CYS A 29 -6.60 4.93 -7.95
CA CYS A 29 -6.12 3.57 -8.25
C CYS A 29 -6.64 3.06 -9.60
N SER A 30 -7.93 3.27 -9.90
CA SER A 30 -8.51 2.92 -11.21
C SER A 30 -7.85 3.65 -12.38
N LYS A 31 -7.44 4.91 -12.19
CA LYS A 31 -6.78 5.70 -13.23
C LYS A 31 -5.35 5.23 -13.53
N HIS A 32 -4.65 4.69 -12.54
CA HIS A 32 -3.27 4.26 -12.66
C HIS A 32 -3.08 2.74 -12.80
N GLY A 33 -4.15 1.96 -12.78
CA GLY A 33 -4.11 0.50 -12.97
C GLY A 33 -3.42 -0.26 -11.82
N PHE A 34 -3.27 0.37 -10.65
CA PHE A 34 -2.68 -0.26 -9.47
C PHE A 34 -3.77 -0.76 -8.52
N SER A 35 -3.46 -1.83 -7.79
CA SER A 35 -4.30 -2.25 -6.68
C SER A 35 -4.09 -1.33 -5.48
N ALA A 36 -5.18 -1.04 -4.77
CA ALA A 36 -5.18 -0.24 -3.55
C ALA A 36 -4.17 -0.73 -2.51
N ASN A 37 -3.86 -2.03 -2.43
CA ASN A 37 -2.85 -2.51 -1.49
C ASN A 37 -1.44 -2.05 -1.88
N VAL A 38 -1.10 -2.10 -3.17
CA VAL A 38 0.25 -1.75 -3.65
C VAL A 38 0.54 -0.27 -3.43
N LEU A 39 -0.46 0.62 -3.59
CA LEU A 39 -0.22 2.03 -3.31
C LEU A 39 -0.05 2.31 -1.82
N VAL A 40 -0.87 1.71 -0.95
CA VAL A 40 -0.71 1.89 0.51
C VAL A 40 0.66 1.41 0.93
N GLU A 41 1.12 0.25 0.46
CA GLU A 41 2.47 -0.26 0.73
C GLU A 41 3.56 0.70 0.25
N LYS A 42 3.41 1.26 -0.96
CA LYS A 42 4.36 2.23 -1.51
C LYS A 42 4.38 3.53 -0.70
N PHE A 43 3.21 4.05 -0.35
CA PHE A 43 3.06 5.28 0.42
C PHE A 43 3.56 5.13 1.85
N MET A 44 3.31 3.98 2.48
CA MET A 44 3.86 3.62 3.79
C MET A 44 5.39 3.53 3.75
N ARG A 45 5.96 2.95 2.68
CA ARG A 45 7.43 2.91 2.50
C ARG A 45 8.03 4.30 2.31
N GLU A 46 7.36 5.17 1.56
CA GLU A 46 7.82 6.56 1.34
C GLU A 46 7.71 7.41 2.61
N THR A 47 6.65 7.25 3.41
CA THR A 47 6.48 7.97 4.68
C THR A 47 7.37 7.44 5.79
N ALA A 48 7.58 6.12 5.89
CA ALA A 48 8.52 5.53 6.86
C ALA A 48 10.00 5.83 6.55
N ALA A 49 10.32 6.19 5.30
CA ALA A 49 11.67 6.58 4.89
C ALA A 49 11.99 8.06 5.13
N LYS A 50 11.04 8.86 5.63
CA LYS A 50 11.25 10.27 5.95
C LYS A 50 11.50 10.40 7.46
N PRO A 51 12.68 10.90 7.89
CA PRO A 51 12.97 11.16 9.30
C PRO A 51 12.12 12.30 9.87
#